data_AF-A0A8H6L1B6-F1
#
_entry.id   AF-A0A8H6L1B6-F1
#
_cell.length_a   1.000
_cell.length_b   1.000
_cell.length_c   1.000
_cell.angle_alpha   90.00
_cell.angle_beta   90.00
_cell.angle_gamma   90.00
#
_symmetry.space_group_name_H-M   'P 1'
#
loop_
_entity.id
_entity.type
_entity.pdbx_description
1 polymer ?
#
loop_
_entity_poly.entity_id
_entity_poly.type
_entity_poly.pdbx_seq_one_letter_code
_entity_poly.pdbx_strand_id
1 'polypeptide(L)'
;MPLFFGFVGLFNFITLLPGFFILHFTGIETFELPPTRRILAIVLINSATSLVSDLCWAYSMLLTSPLVVTVGLSLTIPLSLIGQMIEYSQTSSVSYWIGACIVPLSFVFVNHESTQNEEMGKPEEEDSLGKPSSLLQRTWGRVRPQMQ
;
A
#
# COMPACT_ATOMS: atom_id res chain seq x y z
N MET A 1 -1.83 15.50 -2.07
CA MET A 1 -2.34 14.42 -1.22
C MET A 1 -3.22 14.82 -0.01
N PRO A 2 -3.61 16.09 0.26
CA PRO A 2 -4.47 16.37 1.43
C PRO A 2 -5.92 15.86 1.25
N LEU A 3 -6.43 15.79 0.03
CA LEU A 3 -7.79 15.31 -0.25
C LEU A 3 -7.96 13.81 0.05
N PHE A 4 -6.98 12.97 -0.30
CA PHE A 4 -7.04 11.52 -0.02
C PHE A 4 -7.12 11.25 1.49
N PHE A 5 -6.24 11.88 2.27
CA PHE A 5 -6.26 11.77 3.73
C PHE A 5 -7.56 12.34 4.32
N GLY A 6 -8.06 13.46 3.79
CA GLY A 6 -9.34 14.04 4.17
C GLY A 6 -10.53 13.12 3.92
N PHE A 7 -10.57 12.43 2.77
CA PHE A 7 -11.61 11.44 2.48
C PHE A 7 -11.49 10.20 3.36
N VAL A 8 -10.29 9.66 3.59
CA VAL A 8 -10.09 8.52 4.48
C VAL A 8 -10.60 8.82 5.89
N GLY A 9 -10.24 10.00 6.44
CA GLY A 9 -10.73 10.45 7.74
C GLY A 9 -12.25 10.68 7.76
N LEU A 10 -12.81 11.29 6.69
CA LEU A 10 -14.25 11.52 6.58
C LEU A 10 -15.05 10.22 6.51
N PHE A 11 -14.60 9.24 5.70
CA PHE A 11 -15.23 7.93 5.62
C PHE A 11 -15.10 7.15 6.92
N ASN A 12 -13.95 7.23 7.58
CA ASN A 12 -13.75 6.63 8.90
C ASN A 12 -14.76 7.22 9.89
N PHE A 13 -14.89 8.54 9.97
CA PHE A 13 -15.85 9.22 10.83
C PHE A 13 -17.30 8.84 10.49
N ILE A 14 -17.72 8.93 9.22
CA ILE A 14 -19.10 8.60 8.80
C ILE A 14 -19.44 7.13 9.05
N THR A 15 -18.48 6.21 8.95
CA THR A 15 -18.73 4.76 9.10
C THR A 15 -18.65 4.31 10.57
N LEU A 16 -17.69 4.82 11.34
CA LEU A 16 -17.51 4.42 12.75
C LEU A 16 -18.45 5.15 13.71
N LEU A 17 -18.78 6.42 13.44
CA LEU A 17 -19.69 7.20 14.30
C LEU A 17 -21.07 6.54 14.48
N PRO A 18 -21.79 6.07 13.43
CA PRO A 18 -23.06 5.37 13.63
C PRO A 18 -22.87 4.04 14.36
N GLY A 19 -21.75 3.34 14.15
CA GLY A 19 -21.41 2.11 14.86
C GLY A 19 -21.38 2.32 16.38
N PHE A 20 -20.80 3.43 16.83
CA PHE A 20 -20.76 3.82 18.24
C PHE A 20 -22.17 4.01 18.82
N PHE A 21 -23.04 4.77 18.13
CA PHE A 21 -24.42 4.96 18.57
C PHE A 21 -25.23 3.67 18.62
N ILE A 22 -25.07 2.79 17.62
CA ILE A 22 -25.75 1.50 17.57
C ILE A 22 -25.34 0.62 18.75
N LEU A 23 -24.05 0.56 19.08
CA LEU A 23 -23.54 -0.21 20.22
C LEU A 23 -24.11 0.26 21.57
N HIS A 24 -24.33 1.57 21.70
CA HIS A 24 -24.95 2.14 22.89
C HIS A 24 -26.45 1.86 22.97
N PHE A 25 -27.19 2.03 21.88
CA PHE A 25 -28.64 1.73 21.86
C PHE A 25 -28.94 0.24 22.03
N THR A 26 -28.03 -0.65 21.61
CA THR A 26 -28.14 -2.10 21.83
C THR A 26 -27.72 -2.53 23.23
N GLY A 27 -27.21 -1.61 24.06
CA GLY A 27 -26.82 -1.88 25.45
C GLY A 27 -25.57 -2.76 25.59
N ILE A 28 -24.82 -2.97 24.50
CA ILE A 28 -23.58 -3.77 24.51
C ILE A 28 -22.44 -3.00 25.18
N GLU A 29 -22.37 -1.67 24.96
CA GLU A 29 -21.42 -0.78 25.63
C GLU A 29 -22.13 0.45 26.18
N THR A 30 -22.01 0.68 27.50
CA THR A 30 -22.42 1.94 28.13
C THR A 30 -21.42 3.04 27.79
N PHE A 31 -21.90 4.20 27.33
CA PHE A 31 -21.05 5.37 27.13
C PHE A 31 -20.62 5.92 28.48
N GLU A 32 -19.47 5.45 28.95
CA GLU A 32 -18.82 5.97 30.13
C GLU A 32 -17.46 6.53 29.72
N LEU A 33 -17.16 7.74 30.21
CA LEU A 33 -15.82 8.30 30.05
C LEU A 33 -14.82 7.47 30.86
N PRO A 34 -13.56 7.30 30.39
CA PRO A 34 -12.58 6.46 31.07
C PRO A 34 -12.45 6.89 32.54
N PRO A 35 -12.71 5.98 33.50
CA PRO A 35 -12.95 6.32 34.91
C PRO A 35 -11.70 6.79 35.66
N THR A 36 -10.51 6.71 35.05
CA THR A 36 -9.24 7.07 35.69
C THR A 36 -8.33 7.81 34.72
N ARG A 37 -7.64 8.84 35.22
CA ARG A 37 -6.67 9.65 34.45
C ARG A 37 -5.58 8.80 33.76
N ARG A 38 -5.18 7.69 34.37
CA ARG A 38 -4.21 6.74 33.81
C ARG A 38 -4.73 6.05 32.54
N ILE A 39 -5.98 5.60 32.56
CA ILE A 39 -6.62 4.94 31.41
C ILE A 39 -6.78 5.97 30.30
N LEU A 40 -7.24 7.18 30.64
CA LEU A 40 -7.33 8.29 29.69
C LEU A 40 -5.97 8.58 29.03
N ALA A 41 -4.89 8.65 29.83
CA ALA A 41 -3.55 8.86 29.29
C ALA A 41 -3.11 7.72 28.35
N ILE A 42 -3.35 6.45 28.71
CA ILE A 42 -3.04 5.30 27.85
C ILE A 42 -3.82 5.39 26.53
N VAL A 43 -5.12 5.68 26.59
CA VAL A 43 -5.98 5.82 25.40
C VAL A 43 -5.50 6.98 24.53
N LEU A 44 -5.15 8.13 25.10
CA LEU A 44 -4.64 9.26 24.34
C LEU A 44 -3.29 8.95 23.69
N ILE A 45 -2.36 8.32 24.42
CA ILE A 45 -1.05 7.94 23.88
C ILE A 45 -1.21 6.91 22.77
N ASN A 46 -2.05 5.89 22.98
CA ASN A 46 -2.36 4.90 21.95
C ASN A 46 -2.98 5.56 20.72
N SER A 47 -4.00 6.41 20.91
CA SER A 47 -4.68 7.12 19.82
C SER A 47 -3.72 8.01 19.04
N ALA A 48 -2.84 8.76 19.73
CA ALA A 48 -1.84 9.60 19.09
C ALA A 48 -0.81 8.76 18.32
N THR A 49 -0.36 7.65 18.89
CA THR A 49 0.61 6.75 18.24
C THR A 49 -0.01 6.08 17.02
N SER A 50 -1.25 5.62 17.10
CA SER A 50 -1.99 5.05 15.96
C SER A 50 -2.19 6.10 14.86
N LEU A 51 -2.56 7.33 15.21
CA LEU A 51 -2.69 8.43 14.24
C LEU A 51 -1.37 8.69 13.50
N VAL A 52 -0.26 8.75 14.22
CA VAL A 52 1.08 8.91 13.62
C VAL A 52 1.43 7.70 12.75
N SER A 53 1.10 6.48 13.20
CA SER A 53 1.32 5.25 12.43
C SER A 53 0.58 5.27 11.09
N ASP A 54 -0.70 5.67 11.09
CA ASP A 54 -1.52 5.75 9.87
C ASP A 54 -1.01 6.84 8.91
N LEU A 55 -0.52 7.96 9.45
CA LEU A 55 0.15 8.99 8.67
C LEU A 55 1.44 8.46 8.02
N CYS A 56 2.31 7.83 8.81
CA CYS A 56 3.54 7.22 8.31
C CYS A 56 3.26 6.15 7.26
N TRP A 57 2.23 5.33 7.44
CA TRP A 57 1.78 4.35 6.47
C TRP A 57 1.37 5.00 5.15
N ALA A 58 0.53 6.04 5.21
CA ALA A 58 0.09 6.76 4.02
C ALA A 58 1.28 7.44 3.30
N TYR A 59 2.20 8.07 4.04
CA TYR A 59 3.41 8.64 3.48
C TYR A 59 4.32 7.59 2.85
N SER A 60 4.44 6.40 3.46
CA SER A 60 5.22 5.30 2.91
C SER A 60 4.65 4.83 1.57
N MET A 61 3.33 4.73 1.45
CA MET A 61 2.67 4.37 0.18
C MET A 61 2.93 5.40 -0.92
N LEU A 62 3.01 6.68 -0.55
CA LEU A 62 3.27 7.78 -1.48
C LEU A 62 4.73 7.87 -1.92
N LEU A 63 5.66 7.61 -1.00
CA LEU A 63 7.10 7.74 -1.24
C LEU A 63 7.72 6.48 -1.85
N THR A 64 7.08 5.32 -1.67
CA THR A 64 7.58 4.03 -2.15
C THR A 64 6.59 3.44 -3.16
N SER A 65 5.93 2.34 -2.81
CA SER A 65 4.79 1.81 -3.55
C SER A 65 3.87 1.07 -2.57
N PRO A 66 2.57 0.96 -2.88
CA PRO A 66 1.66 0.15 -2.08
C PRO A 66 2.17 -1.29 -1.86
N LEU A 67 2.85 -1.86 -2.87
CA LEU A 67 3.44 -3.21 -2.77
C LEU A 67 4.54 -3.29 -1.71
N VAL A 68 5.48 -2.36 -1.69
CA VAL A 68 6.54 -2.32 -0.68
C VAL A 68 5.96 -2.14 0.73
N VAL A 69 4.93 -1.31 0.88
CA VAL A 69 4.23 -1.14 2.17
C VAL A 69 3.57 -2.44 2.64
N THR A 70 2.92 -3.19 1.74
CA THR A 70 2.32 -4.49 2.11
C THR A 70 3.36 -5.52 2.54
N VAL A 71 4.54 -5.55 1.90
CA VAL A 71 5.67 -6.39 2.34
C VAL A 71 6.11 -5.97 3.74
N GLY A 72 6.28 -4.67 3.99
CA GLY A 72 6.66 -4.14 5.30
C GLY A 72 5.66 -4.51 6.41
N LEU A 73 4.36 -4.40 6.14
CA LEU A 73 3.32 -4.84 7.07
C LEU A 73 3.37 -6.36 7.30
N SER A 74 3.61 -7.17 6.27
CA SER A 74 3.75 -8.61 6.41
C SER A 74 4.98 -9.03 7.24
N LEU A 75 6.06 -8.24 7.20
CA LEU A 75 7.26 -8.42 8.02
C LEU A 75 6.98 -8.20 9.52
N THR A 76 5.85 -7.57 9.86
CA THR A 76 5.39 -7.45 11.25
C THR A 76 5.12 -8.83 11.86
N ILE A 77 4.76 -9.85 11.06
CA ILE A 77 4.49 -11.22 11.52
C ILE A 77 5.77 -11.87 12.11
N PRO A 78 6.88 -12.04 11.36
CA PRO A 78 8.11 -12.58 11.93
C PRO A 78 8.71 -11.67 13.00
N LEU A 79 8.60 -10.35 12.87
CA LEU A 79 9.11 -9.42 13.88
C LEU A 79 8.34 -9.55 15.21
N SER A 80 7.03 -9.79 15.15
CA SER A 80 6.21 -10.07 16.33
C SER A 80 6.59 -11.39 17.01
N LEU A 81 6.93 -12.44 16.25
CA LEU A 81 7.43 -13.70 16.83
C LEU A 81 8.76 -13.48 17.58
N ILE A 82 9.67 -12.70 17.01
CA ILE A 82 10.92 -12.31 17.68
C ILE A 82 10.61 -11.53 18.97
N GLY A 83 9.70 -10.55 18.89
CA GLY A 83 9.27 -9.78 20.05
C GLY A 83 8.70 -10.65 21.18
N GLN A 84 7.87 -11.65 20.83
CA GLN A 84 7.33 -12.60 21.80
C GLN A 84 8.43 -13.47 22.44
N MET A 85 9.44 -13.88 21.67
CA MET A 85 10.58 -14.63 22.22
C MET A 85 11.41 -13.81 23.20
N ILE A 86 11.59 -12.50 22.93
CA ILE A 86 12.33 -11.60 23.81
C ILE A 86 11.55 -11.33 25.11
N GLU A 87 10.25 -11.05 25.01
CA GLU A 87 9.42 -10.67 26.16
C GLU A 87 9.02 -11.88 27.03
N TYR A 88 8.61 -12.99 26.40
CA TYR A 88 8.00 -14.14 27.09
C TYR A 88 8.92 -15.37 27.18
N SER A 89 10.12 -15.35 26.57
CA SER A 89 11.06 -16.49 26.52
C SER A 89 10.43 -17.81 26.05
N GLN A 90 9.31 -17.75 25.33
CA GLN A 90 8.58 -18.92 24.88
C GLN A 90 9.04 -19.31 23.48
N THR A 91 9.49 -20.56 23.32
CA THR A 91 9.97 -21.07 22.03
C THR A 91 8.78 -21.43 21.15
N SER A 92 8.60 -20.68 20.06
CA SER A 92 7.59 -20.98 19.04
C SER A 92 7.99 -22.23 18.25
N SER A 93 6.99 -23.03 17.84
CA SER A 93 7.20 -24.22 17.01
C SER A 93 7.87 -23.85 15.68
N VAL A 94 8.71 -24.75 15.15
CA VAL A 94 9.38 -24.59 13.85
C VAL A 94 8.38 -24.34 12.71
N SER A 95 7.17 -24.91 12.83
CA SER A 95 6.07 -24.68 11.88
C SER A 95 5.62 -23.20 11.78
N TYR A 96 5.60 -22.48 12.91
CA TYR A 96 5.25 -21.06 12.94
C TYR A 96 6.33 -20.20 12.26
N TRP A 97 7.60 -20.56 12.44
CA TRP A 97 8.71 -19.88 11.77
C TRP A 97 8.67 -20.06 10.25
N ILE A 98 8.34 -21.25 9.77
CA ILE A 98 8.15 -21.51 8.34
C ILE A 98 7.05 -20.62 7.77
N GLY A 99 5.90 -20.54 8.47
CA GLY A 99 4.78 -19.67 8.08
C GLY A 99 5.14 -18.17 8.12
N ALA A 100 5.87 -17.73 9.14
CA ALA A 100 6.25 -16.33 9.28
C ALA A 100 7.28 -15.89 8.22
N CYS A 101 8.12 -16.81 7.73
CA CYS A 101 9.05 -16.52 6.64
C CYS A 101 8.39 -16.61 5.27
N ILE A 102 7.51 -17.59 5.02
CA ILE A 102 6.93 -17.79 3.68
C ILE A 102 6.06 -16.61 3.23
N VAL A 103 5.36 -15.96 4.16
CA VAL A 103 4.47 -14.82 3.84
C VAL A 103 5.26 -13.65 3.22
N PRO A 104 6.25 -13.03 3.90
CA PRO A 104 7.02 -11.93 3.29
C PRO A 104 7.83 -12.38 2.07
N LEU A 105 8.37 -13.61 2.05
CA LEU A 105 9.08 -14.13 0.87
C LEU A 105 8.17 -14.24 -0.36
N SER A 106 6.92 -14.68 -0.19
CA SER A 106 5.96 -14.77 -1.29
C SER A 106 5.68 -13.40 -1.90
N PHE A 107 5.52 -12.37 -1.08
CA PHE A 107 5.28 -11.02 -1.59
C PHE A 107 6.50 -10.45 -2.33
N VAL A 108 7.71 -10.70 -1.84
CA VAL A 108 8.95 -10.27 -2.51
C VAL A 108 9.14 -10.99 -3.86
N PHE A 109 8.89 -12.30 -3.90
CA PHE A 109 9.00 -13.08 -5.13
C PHE A 109 8.02 -12.60 -6.20
N VAL A 110 6.75 -12.44 -5.84
CA VAL A 110 5.72 -11.92 -6.75
C VAL A 110 6.07 -10.51 -7.24
N ASN A 111 6.57 -9.65 -6.35
CA ASN A 111 6.96 -8.28 -6.72
C ASN A 111 8.10 -8.27 -7.75
N HIS A 112 9.11 -9.13 -7.58
CA HIS A 112 10.24 -9.20 -8.51
C HIS A 112 9.82 -9.72 -9.90
N GLU A 113 8.88 -10.68 -9.94
CA GLU A 113 8.35 -11.23 -11.20
C GLU A 113 7.46 -10.22 -11.95
N SER A 114 6.63 -9.44 -11.24
CA SER A 114 5.84 -8.37 -11.85
C SER A 114 6.72 -7.31 -12.52
N THR A 115 7.85 -6.94 -11.93
CA THR A 115 8.79 -5.98 -12.54
C THR A 115 9.45 -6.54 -13.81
N GLN A 116 9.83 -7.82 -13.82
CA GLN A 116 10.39 -8.45 -15.04
C GLN A 116 9.37 -8.58 -16.18
N ASN A 117 8.10 -8.87 -15.85
CA ASN A 117 7.04 -8.97 -16.86
C ASN A 117 6.62 -7.61 -17.44
N GLU A 118 6.71 -6.53 -16.67
CA GLU A 118 6.51 -5.17 -17.19
C GLU A 118 7.65 -4.72 -18.13
N GLU A 119 8.89 -5.13 -17.86
CA GLU A 119 10.03 -4.84 -18.74
C GLU A 119 10.02 -5.67 -20.04
N MET A 120 9.52 -6.90 -20.03
CA MET A 120 9.31 -7.72 -21.24
C MET A 120 8.02 -7.39 -22.00
N GLY A 121 7.12 -6.60 -21.41
CA GLY A 121 5.81 -6.23 -21.97
C GLY A 121 5.80 -4.94 -22.78
N LYS A 122 6.95 -4.31 -23.05
CA LYS A 122 7.03 -3.17 -23.97
C LYS A 122 7.13 -3.73 -25.40
N PRO A 123 6.07 -3.64 -26.24
CA PRO A 123 6.22 -4.01 -27.64
C PRO A 123 7.28 -3.10 -28.25
N GLU A 124 8.16 -3.70 -29.05
CA GLU A 124 8.97 -3.01 -30.05
C GLU A 124 8.07 -2.31 -31.08
N GLU A 125 7.36 -1.25 -30.69
CA GLU A 125 6.57 -0.40 -31.59
C GLU A 125 7.26 0.95 -31.89
N GLU A 126 8.57 1.01 -31.68
CA GLU A 126 9.40 2.19 -32.01
C GLU A 126 10.51 1.89 -33.03
N ASP A 127 10.28 0.96 -33.96
CA ASP A 127 11.11 0.81 -35.18
C ASP A 127 10.28 0.78 -36.49
N SER A 128 9.05 1.34 -36.48
CA SER A 128 8.22 1.43 -37.70
C SER A 128 7.61 2.80 -37.99
N LEU A 129 7.90 3.83 -37.18
CA LEU A 129 7.43 5.21 -37.41
C LEU A 129 8.55 6.21 -37.71
N GLY A 130 9.70 5.75 -38.21
CA GLY A 130 10.89 6.59 -38.36
C GLY A 130 11.56 6.62 -39.74
N LYS A 131 11.09 5.87 -40.74
CA LYS A 131 11.70 5.91 -42.07
C LYS A 131 10.64 6.06 -43.16
N PRO A 132 10.58 7.21 -43.86
CA PRO A 132 9.70 7.32 -45.00
C PRO A 132 10.10 6.23 -45.99
N SER A 133 9.14 5.37 -46.32
CA SER A 133 9.35 4.31 -47.29
C SER A 133 9.93 4.94 -48.57
N SER A 134 11.01 4.34 -49.09
CA SER A 134 11.68 4.78 -50.32
C SER A 134 10.76 4.80 -51.54
N LEU A 135 9.58 4.18 -51.42
CA LEU A 135 8.48 4.25 -52.38
C LEU A 135 7.75 5.59 -52.33
N LEU A 136 7.52 6.18 -51.15
CA LEU A 136 6.88 7.50 -51.03
C LEU A 136 7.79 8.65 -51.48
N GLN A 137 9.11 8.53 -51.30
CA GLN A 137 10.07 9.50 -51.87
C GLN A 137 10.12 9.41 -53.41
N ARG A 138 10.00 8.21 -53.98
CA ARG A 138 9.96 8.00 -55.44
C ARG A 138 8.67 8.49 -56.08
N THR A 139 7.54 8.45 -55.38
CA THR A 139 6.26 8.96 -55.89
C THR A 139 6.15 10.48 -55.74
N TRP A 140 6.64 11.06 -54.64
CA TRP A 140 6.60 12.51 -54.44
C TRP A 140 7.63 13.31 -55.25
N GLY A 141 8.75 12.70 -55.65
CA GLY A 141 9.74 13.34 -56.53
C GLY A 141 9.29 13.55 -57.98
N ARG A 142 8.17 12.93 -58.40
CA ARG A 142 7.66 13.03 -59.78
C ARG A 142 6.52 14.05 -59.95
N VAL A 143 5.98 14.59 -58.85
CA VAL A 143 4.77 15.44 -58.85
C VAL A 143 5.09 16.89 -58.48
N ARG A 144 6.17 17.45 -59.02
CA ARG A 144 6.29 18.92 -59.16
C ARG A 144 6.11 19.30 -60.62
N PRO A 145 4.91 19.74 -61.04
CA PRO A 145 4.75 20.46 -62.29
C PRO A 145 5.43 21.83 -62.14
N GLN A 146 6.28 22.14 -63.11
CA GLN A 146 6.71 23.49 -63.45
C GLN A 146 5.48 24.39 -63.56
N MET A 147 5.31 25.32 -62.63
CA MET A 147 4.58 26.56 -62.88
C MET A 147 5.42 27.72 -62.33
N GLN A 148 5.98 28.41 -63.32
CA GLN A 148 6.49 29.78 -63.42
C GLN A 148 6.42 30.66 -62.18
#